data_AF-A0A1B8XXX0-F1
#
_entry.id   AF-A0A1B8XXX0-F1
#
_cell.length_a   1.000
_cell.length_b   1.000
_cell.length_c   1.000
_cell.angle_alpha   90.00
_cell.angle_beta   90.00
_cell.angle_gamma   90.00
#
_symmetry.space_group_name_H-M   'P 1'
#
loop_
_entity.id
_entity.type
_entity.pdbx_description
1 polymer ?
#
loop_
_entity_poly.entity_id
_entity_poly.type
_entity_poly.pdbx_seq_one_letter_code
_entity_poly.pdbx_strand_id
1 'polypeptide(L)'
;MLSKGALNPADITVLYKMFTSMDSPPVELIRVPAFLDLFMQSLFKPGAKINQDHKHKYIHILAYAASVVETWKKNKRVNINKDELKSTSKAIETVHNLCCNENKGASELVAELSTLYQLVAELSTLYQCIRFPVVAMGVLKWVDWTVSEPRYFQLQTDHTPVHLALLDEISTCHQLLHPQVLQLLVKLFETEHSQLDVMEQLELKKTLLDRMVHLLSRGYVLPVVTYIRRCLEKLDTDISLIRYFVTEVRTPGSARLNCPP
;
A
#
# COMPACT_ATOMS: atom_id res chain seq x y z
N MET A 1 -24.06 -5.44 -3.54
CA MET A 1 -22.77 -4.86 -3.10
C MET A 1 -22.43 -3.55 -3.81
N LEU A 2 -22.20 -3.54 -5.13
CA LEU A 2 -21.75 -2.33 -5.85
C LEU A 2 -22.69 -1.12 -5.72
N SER A 3 -24.00 -1.31 -5.88
CA SER A 3 -24.99 -0.23 -5.70
C SER A 3 -25.04 0.33 -4.27
N LYS A 4 -24.67 -0.48 -3.28
CA LYS A 4 -24.62 -0.10 -1.86
C LYS A 4 -23.25 0.45 -1.43
N GLY A 5 -22.23 0.36 -2.29
CA GLY A 5 -20.86 0.76 -1.96
C GLY A 5 -20.23 -0.01 -0.79
N ALA A 6 -20.69 -1.23 -0.50
CA ALA A 6 -20.22 -2.02 0.65
C ALA A 6 -20.30 -3.53 0.42
N LEU A 7 -19.35 -4.27 1.00
CA LEU A 7 -19.38 -5.73 1.06
C LEU A 7 -20.23 -6.17 2.26
N ASN A 8 -21.11 -7.14 2.03
CA ASN A 8 -21.87 -7.77 3.11
C ASN A 8 -21.56 -9.28 3.18
N PRO A 9 -21.58 -9.89 4.38
CA PRO A 9 -21.16 -11.29 4.53
C PRO A 9 -22.04 -12.31 3.82
N ALA A 10 -23.33 -12.01 3.64
CA ALA A 10 -24.27 -12.88 2.94
C ALA A 10 -23.90 -13.00 1.46
N ASP A 11 -23.76 -11.87 0.76
CA ASP A 11 -23.37 -11.82 -0.65
C ASP A 11 -21.97 -12.42 -0.86
N ILE A 12 -21.01 -12.14 0.04
CA ILE A 12 -19.68 -12.75 -0.03
C ILE A 12 -19.73 -14.27 0.16
N THR A 13 -20.61 -14.78 1.04
CA THR A 13 -20.79 -16.22 1.21
C THR A 13 -21.35 -16.89 -0.05
N VAL A 14 -22.28 -16.23 -0.75
CA VAL A 14 -22.80 -16.71 -2.04
C VAL A 14 -21.68 -16.75 -3.08
N LEU A 15 -20.92 -15.66 -3.24
CA LEU A 15 -19.79 -15.61 -4.17
C LEU A 15 -18.75 -16.67 -3.86
N TYR A 16 -18.36 -16.82 -2.59
CA TYR A 16 -17.42 -17.85 -2.15
C TYR A 16 -17.88 -19.24 -2.59
N LYS A 17 -19.14 -19.60 -2.32
CA LYS A 17 -19.71 -20.88 -2.75
C LYS A 17 -19.62 -21.09 -4.28
N MET A 18 -19.90 -20.04 -5.07
CA MET A 18 -19.83 -20.11 -6.53
C MET A 18 -18.39 -20.30 -7.03
N PHE A 19 -17.43 -19.53 -6.52
CA PHE A 19 -16.04 -19.57 -6.98
C PHE A 19 -15.21 -20.75 -6.45
N THR A 20 -15.66 -21.40 -5.37
CA THR A 20 -15.08 -22.67 -4.88
C THR A 20 -15.66 -23.90 -5.61
N SER A 21 -16.79 -23.76 -6.32
CA SER A 21 -17.41 -24.88 -7.03
C SER A 21 -16.59 -25.35 -8.25
N MET A 22 -16.88 -26.56 -8.74
CA MET A 22 -16.23 -27.10 -9.95
C MET A 22 -16.55 -26.30 -11.20
N ASP A 23 -17.76 -25.73 -11.28
CA ASP A 23 -18.20 -24.88 -12.38
C ASP A 23 -18.27 -23.41 -11.92
N SER A 24 -17.12 -22.87 -11.51
CA SER A 24 -17.03 -21.48 -11.05
C SER A 24 -17.39 -20.49 -12.16
N PRO A 25 -17.96 -19.32 -11.88
CA PRO A 25 -18.17 -18.30 -12.91
C PRO A 25 -16.85 -17.82 -13.54
N PRO A 26 -16.88 -17.13 -14.70
CA PRO A 26 -15.70 -16.49 -15.28
C PRO A 26 -15.03 -15.51 -14.30
N VAL A 27 -13.71 -15.56 -14.18
CA VAL A 27 -12.97 -14.73 -13.21
C VAL A 27 -13.08 -13.23 -13.49
N GLU A 28 -13.32 -12.85 -14.75
CA GLU A 28 -13.52 -11.45 -15.15
C GLU A 28 -14.68 -10.77 -14.41
N LEU A 29 -15.70 -11.53 -14.00
CA LEU A 29 -16.87 -11.00 -13.28
C LEU A 29 -16.52 -10.42 -11.90
N ILE A 30 -15.42 -10.89 -11.29
CA ILE A 30 -14.91 -10.38 -10.00
C ILE A 30 -13.68 -9.49 -10.15
N ARG A 31 -13.20 -9.25 -11.38
CA ARG A 31 -12.09 -8.33 -11.70
C ARG A 31 -12.57 -6.92 -12.04
N VAL A 32 -13.65 -6.48 -11.40
CA VAL A 32 -14.18 -5.12 -11.55
C VAL A 32 -13.44 -4.20 -10.56
N PRO A 33 -12.76 -3.13 -11.00
CA PRO A 33 -11.95 -2.28 -10.11
C PRO A 33 -12.73 -1.72 -8.91
N ALA A 34 -13.96 -1.25 -9.14
CA ALA A 34 -14.83 -0.77 -8.07
C ALA A 34 -15.18 -1.86 -7.04
N PHE A 35 -15.28 -3.12 -7.47
CA PHE A 35 -15.52 -4.24 -6.56
C PHE A 35 -14.28 -4.56 -5.72
N LEU A 36 -13.11 -4.57 -6.35
CA LEU A 36 -11.83 -4.81 -5.65
C LEU A 36 -11.51 -3.72 -4.64
N ASP A 37 -11.84 -2.45 -4.93
CA ASP A 37 -11.65 -1.36 -3.97
C ASP A 37 -12.47 -1.56 -2.68
N LEU A 38 -13.67 -2.15 -2.76
CA LEU A 38 -14.46 -2.51 -1.57
C LEU A 38 -13.75 -3.55 -0.69
N PHE A 39 -12.96 -4.46 -1.29
CA PHE A 39 -12.10 -5.37 -0.51
C PHE A 39 -10.95 -4.63 0.14
N MET A 40 -10.31 -3.69 -0.56
CA MET A 40 -9.26 -2.86 0.03
C MET A 40 -9.77 -2.14 1.27
N GLN A 41 -10.96 -1.55 1.19
CA GLN A 41 -11.60 -0.88 2.33
C GLN A 41 -11.97 -1.85 3.47
N SER A 42 -12.44 -3.06 3.14
CA SER A 42 -12.89 -4.02 4.16
C SER A 42 -11.72 -4.77 4.84
N LEU A 43 -10.61 -4.97 4.14
CA LEU A 43 -9.48 -5.77 4.60
C LEU A 43 -8.26 -4.96 5.02
N PHE A 44 -8.05 -3.74 4.52
CA PHE A 44 -6.81 -2.99 4.77
C PHE A 44 -7.05 -1.63 5.43
N LYS A 45 -8.30 -1.19 5.61
CA LYS A 45 -8.57 0.08 6.27
C LYS A 45 -8.35 -0.05 7.79
N PRO A 46 -7.57 0.86 8.42
CA PRO A 46 -7.45 0.92 9.88
C PRO A 46 -8.83 0.97 10.56
N GLY A 47 -8.98 0.26 11.67
CA GLY A 47 -10.25 0.11 12.39
C GLY A 47 -11.38 -0.66 11.68
N ALA A 48 -11.18 -1.18 10.45
CA ALA A 48 -12.21 -1.96 9.76
C ALA A 48 -12.49 -3.29 10.48
N LYS A 49 -13.75 -3.47 10.91
CA LYS A 49 -14.18 -4.70 11.59
C LYS A 49 -14.73 -5.70 10.58
N ILE A 50 -14.00 -6.80 10.39
CA ILE A 50 -14.46 -7.97 9.63
C ILE A 50 -14.90 -9.07 10.60
N ASN A 51 -16.02 -9.73 10.30
CA ASN A 51 -16.43 -10.91 11.05
C ASN A 51 -15.42 -12.05 10.78
N GLN A 52 -14.79 -12.57 11.84
CA GLN A 52 -13.76 -13.61 11.76
C GLN A 52 -14.28 -14.89 11.09
N ASP A 53 -15.55 -15.25 11.29
CA ASP A 53 -16.17 -16.45 10.67
C ASP A 53 -16.28 -16.33 9.14
N HIS A 54 -16.21 -15.11 8.62
CA HIS A 54 -16.35 -14.84 7.19
C HIS A 54 -15.05 -14.34 6.55
N LYS A 55 -14.06 -13.93 7.34
CA LYS A 55 -12.79 -13.37 6.89
C LYS A 55 -12.09 -14.20 5.81
N HIS A 56 -11.97 -15.52 6.03
CA HIS A 56 -11.34 -16.42 5.04
C HIS A 56 -12.03 -16.38 3.68
N LYS A 57 -13.34 -16.11 3.62
CA LYS A 57 -14.10 -16.00 2.37
C LYS A 57 -13.76 -14.71 1.62
N TYR A 58 -13.60 -13.61 2.33
CA TYR A 58 -13.21 -12.33 1.74
C TYR A 58 -11.82 -12.44 1.12
N ILE A 59 -10.88 -12.99 1.89
CA ILE A 59 -9.49 -13.23 1.46
C ILE A 59 -9.47 -14.15 0.24
N HIS A 60 -10.23 -15.24 0.27
CA HIS A 60 -10.29 -16.17 -0.86
C HIS A 60 -10.79 -15.50 -2.14
N ILE A 61 -11.87 -14.71 -2.08
CA ILE A 61 -12.39 -14.03 -3.28
C ILE A 61 -11.40 -13.01 -3.84
N LEU A 62 -10.77 -12.21 -2.97
CA LEU A 62 -9.74 -11.26 -3.41
C LEU A 62 -8.53 -11.97 -4.03
N ALA A 63 -8.05 -13.03 -3.37
CA ALA A 63 -6.95 -13.84 -3.88
C ALA A 63 -7.30 -14.52 -5.21
N TYR A 64 -8.53 -15.03 -5.34
CA TYR A 64 -9.02 -15.65 -6.58
C TYR A 64 -9.01 -14.64 -7.72
N ALA A 65 -9.56 -13.45 -7.50
CA ALA A 65 -9.53 -12.38 -8.50
C ALA A 65 -8.10 -12.00 -8.90
N ALA A 66 -7.16 -12.00 -7.96
CA ALA A 66 -5.77 -11.61 -8.21
C ALA A 66 -4.91 -12.68 -8.91
N SER A 67 -5.13 -13.97 -8.63
CA SER A 67 -4.17 -15.04 -8.97
C SER A 67 -4.67 -16.08 -9.96
N VAL A 68 -5.99 -16.29 -10.10
CA VAL A 68 -6.51 -17.36 -10.96
C VAL A 68 -6.39 -16.99 -12.43
N VAL A 69 -5.87 -17.90 -13.23
CA VAL A 69 -5.72 -17.71 -14.69
C VAL A 69 -6.61 -18.70 -15.43
N GLU A 70 -7.48 -18.19 -16.27
CA GLU A 70 -8.35 -19.00 -17.12
C GLU A 70 -7.82 -19.02 -18.55
N THR A 71 -7.89 -20.19 -19.19
CA THR A 71 -7.64 -20.31 -20.63
C THR A 71 -8.96 -20.51 -21.34
N TRP A 72 -9.21 -19.68 -22.36
CA TRP A 72 -10.43 -19.69 -23.14
C TRP A 72 -10.13 -20.04 -24.60
N LYS A 73 -10.92 -20.94 -25.20
CA LYS A 73 -10.87 -21.27 -26.63
C LYS A 73 -12.27 -21.25 -27.20
N LYS A 74 -12.52 -20.42 -28.22
CA LYS A 74 -13.84 -20.28 -28.87
C LYS A 74 -14.98 -20.09 -27.86
N ASN A 75 -14.81 -19.16 -26.91
CA ASN A 75 -15.74 -18.85 -25.82
C ASN A 75 -16.07 -20.00 -24.87
N LYS A 76 -15.26 -21.06 -24.85
CA LYS A 76 -15.33 -22.13 -23.85
C LYS A 76 -14.10 -22.10 -22.97
N ARG A 77 -14.30 -22.09 -21.65
CA ARG A 77 -13.22 -22.20 -20.68
C ARG A 77 -12.65 -23.61 -20.73
N VAL A 78 -11.37 -23.74 -21.06
CA VAL A 78 -10.70 -25.03 -21.23
C VAL A 78 -9.81 -25.39 -20.05
N ASN A 79 -9.33 -24.40 -19.30
CA ASN A 79 -8.46 -24.62 -18.14
C ASN A 79 -8.63 -23.50 -17.10
N ILE A 80 -8.44 -23.86 -15.83
CA ILE A 80 -8.39 -22.92 -14.69
C ILE A 80 -7.14 -23.26 -13.88
N ASN A 81 -6.14 -22.37 -13.91
CA ASN A 81 -4.97 -22.49 -13.06
C ASN A 81 -5.22 -21.77 -11.71
N LYS A 82 -5.00 -22.50 -10.61
CA LYS A 82 -5.15 -21.98 -9.23
C LYS A 82 -3.86 -22.15 -8.39
N ASP A 83 -2.71 -22.34 -9.03
CA ASP A 83 -1.45 -22.70 -8.35
C ASP A 83 -1.00 -21.61 -7.36
N GLU A 84 -1.16 -20.35 -7.72
CA GLU A 84 -0.80 -19.20 -6.89
C GLU A 84 -1.89 -18.78 -5.89
N LEU A 85 -3.07 -19.40 -5.92
CA LEU A 85 -4.21 -19.00 -5.09
C LEU A 85 -3.89 -19.13 -3.61
N LYS A 86 -3.25 -20.22 -3.21
CA LYS A 86 -2.93 -20.50 -1.80
C LYS A 86 -1.89 -19.54 -1.24
N SER A 87 -0.81 -19.29 -1.99
CA SER A 87 0.24 -18.35 -1.58
C SER A 87 -0.29 -16.92 -1.53
N THR A 88 -1.07 -16.50 -2.53
CA THR A 88 -1.70 -15.17 -2.57
C THR A 88 -2.67 -14.98 -1.39
N SER A 89 -3.52 -15.98 -1.11
CA SER A 89 -4.44 -15.93 0.04
C SER A 89 -3.68 -15.78 1.37
N LYS A 90 -2.61 -16.56 1.54
CA LYS A 90 -1.76 -16.49 2.73
C LYS A 90 -1.11 -15.12 2.87
N ALA A 91 -0.57 -14.55 1.79
CA ALA A 91 0.06 -13.23 1.82
C ALA A 91 -0.94 -12.12 2.22
N ILE A 92 -2.15 -12.14 1.65
CA ILE A 92 -3.24 -11.21 2.03
C ILE A 92 -3.61 -11.39 3.51
N GLU A 93 -3.76 -12.62 3.98
CA GLU A 93 -4.10 -12.90 5.38
C GLU A 93 -3.02 -12.41 6.35
N THR A 94 -1.75 -12.69 6.05
CA THR A 94 -0.60 -12.24 6.84
C THR A 94 -0.59 -10.72 6.95
N VAL A 95 -0.71 -10.00 5.83
CA VAL A 95 -0.66 -8.53 5.86
C VAL A 95 -1.91 -7.93 6.50
N HIS A 96 -3.10 -8.49 6.27
CA HIS A 96 -4.31 -8.05 6.97
C HIS A 96 -4.15 -8.15 8.50
N ASN A 97 -3.56 -9.25 8.99
CA ASN A 97 -3.30 -9.40 10.43
C ASN A 97 -2.30 -8.37 10.95
N LEU A 98 -1.30 -7.97 10.16
CA LEU A 98 -0.34 -6.94 10.54
C LEU A 98 -0.98 -5.54 10.54
N CYS A 99 -1.74 -5.20 9.50
CA CYS A 99 -2.36 -3.88 9.34
C CYS A 99 -3.55 -3.63 10.29
N CYS A 100 -4.28 -4.68 10.69
CA CYS A 100 -5.53 -4.57 11.46
C CYS A 100 -5.45 -5.08 12.91
N ASN A 101 -4.30 -5.56 13.37
CA ASN A 101 -4.09 -5.87 14.80
C ASN A 101 -3.86 -4.58 15.60
N GLU A 102 -4.91 -3.81 15.84
CA GLU A 102 -4.88 -2.61 16.71
C GLU A 102 -4.93 -2.95 18.22
N ASN A 103 -4.61 -4.19 18.62
CA ASN A 103 -4.73 -4.65 20.02
C ASN A 103 -3.41 -5.04 20.71
N LYS A 104 -2.28 -4.49 20.29
CA LYS A 104 -1.18 -4.26 21.24
C LYS A 104 -1.14 -2.77 21.50
N GLY A 105 -1.82 -2.39 22.59
CA GLY A 105 -1.79 -1.03 23.09
C GLY A 105 -0.35 -0.53 23.20
N ALA A 106 -0.20 0.78 23.06
CA ALA A 106 0.98 1.54 23.41
C ALA A 106 1.27 1.47 24.93
N SER A 107 1.46 0.27 25.46
CA SER A 107 1.85 0.00 26.83
C SER A 107 2.71 -1.24 26.85
N GLU A 108 4.03 -1.04 26.80
CA GLU A 108 4.93 -1.44 27.88
C GLU A 108 6.39 -1.23 27.44
N LEU A 109 7.03 -0.27 28.10
CA LEU A 109 8.44 0.12 28.05
C LEU A 109 9.40 -0.99 28.56
N VAL A 110 9.11 -2.27 28.31
CA VAL A 110 9.92 -3.42 28.79
C VAL A 110 10.49 -4.28 27.65
N ALA A 111 10.22 -3.96 26.38
CA ALA A 111 10.46 -4.89 25.28
C ALA A 111 11.47 -4.44 24.20
N GLU A 112 12.25 -3.37 24.37
CA GLU A 112 13.00 -2.71 23.27
C GLU A 112 13.88 -3.62 22.38
N LEU A 113 14.60 -4.60 22.94
CA LEU A 113 15.41 -5.56 22.16
C LEU A 113 14.60 -6.70 21.53
N SER A 114 13.52 -7.14 22.20
CA SER A 114 12.61 -8.18 21.70
C SER A 114 11.69 -7.63 20.61
N THR A 115 11.24 -6.37 20.75
CA THR A 115 10.45 -5.65 19.75
C THR A 115 11.25 -5.33 18.51
N LEU A 116 12.55 -5.07 18.60
CA LEU A 116 13.41 -4.83 17.43
C LEU A 116 13.51 -6.08 16.54
N TYR A 117 13.80 -7.25 17.11
CA TYR A 117 13.82 -8.51 16.35
C TYR A 117 12.44 -8.87 15.78
N GLN A 118 11.38 -8.66 16.57
CA GLN A 118 10.01 -8.91 16.14
C GLN A 118 9.59 -7.97 15.00
N LEU A 119 9.89 -6.67 15.10
CA LEU A 119 9.65 -5.68 14.05
C LEU A 119 10.44 -6.01 12.78
N VAL A 120 11.72 -6.35 12.89
CA VAL A 120 12.55 -6.72 11.73
C VAL A 120 12.00 -7.99 11.05
N ALA A 121 11.55 -8.99 11.82
CA ALA A 121 10.95 -10.20 11.27
C ALA A 121 9.58 -9.95 10.59
N GLU A 122 8.74 -9.11 11.20
CA GLU A 122 7.45 -8.71 10.65
C GLU A 122 7.61 -7.87 9.38
N LEU A 123 8.62 -7.00 9.35
CA LEU A 123 8.93 -6.13 8.21
C LEU A 123 9.56 -6.92 7.06
N SER A 124 10.43 -7.89 7.34
CA SER A 124 10.92 -8.86 6.35
C SER A 124 9.77 -9.68 5.74
N THR A 125 8.86 -10.16 6.57
CA THR A 125 7.65 -10.88 6.11
C THR A 125 6.76 -10.00 5.26
N LEU A 126 6.58 -8.73 5.65
CA LEU A 126 5.80 -7.74 4.92
C LEU A 126 6.41 -7.46 3.54
N TYR A 127 7.72 -7.25 3.43
CA TYR A 127 8.41 -7.08 2.15
C TYR A 127 8.26 -8.30 1.22
N GLN A 128 8.33 -9.52 1.75
CA GLN A 128 8.03 -10.72 0.94
C GLN A 128 6.59 -10.72 0.44
N CYS A 129 5.63 -10.30 1.26
CA CYS A 129 4.23 -10.25 0.87
C CYS A 129 3.92 -9.12 -0.13
N ILE A 130 4.62 -7.98 -0.04
CA ILE A 130 4.46 -6.85 -0.97
C ILE A 130 4.79 -7.25 -2.40
N ARG A 131 5.59 -8.30 -2.64
CA ARG A 131 5.84 -8.82 -4.00
C ARG A 131 4.57 -9.26 -4.74
N PHE A 132 3.47 -9.55 -4.04
CA PHE A 132 2.18 -9.80 -4.65
C PHE A 132 1.47 -8.46 -4.97
N PRO A 133 1.11 -8.15 -6.23
CA PRO A 133 0.55 -6.85 -6.60
C PRO A 133 -0.72 -6.47 -5.82
N VAL A 134 -1.58 -7.44 -5.53
CA VAL A 134 -2.81 -7.23 -4.74
C VAL A 134 -2.49 -6.84 -3.29
N VAL A 135 -1.42 -7.38 -2.73
CA VAL A 135 -0.96 -7.04 -1.38
C VAL A 135 -0.31 -5.66 -1.38
N ALA A 136 0.56 -5.36 -2.35
CA ALA A 136 1.13 -4.03 -2.51
C ALA A 136 0.06 -2.94 -2.64
N MET A 137 -1.03 -3.22 -3.37
CA MET A 137 -2.17 -2.31 -3.46
C MET A 137 -2.88 -2.14 -2.12
N GLY A 138 -3.11 -3.23 -1.38
CA GLY A 138 -3.67 -3.19 -0.03
C GLY A 138 -2.81 -2.37 0.94
N VAL A 139 -1.49 -2.60 0.94
CA VAL A 139 -0.53 -1.84 1.76
C VAL A 139 -0.50 -0.36 1.36
N LEU A 140 -0.51 -0.04 0.07
CA LEU A 140 -0.54 1.36 -0.39
C LEU A 140 -1.78 2.10 0.12
N LYS A 141 -2.96 1.44 0.09
CA LYS A 141 -4.21 2.02 0.63
C LYS A 141 -4.16 2.16 2.15
N TRP A 142 -3.63 1.14 2.86
CA TRP A 142 -3.44 1.20 4.30
C TRP A 142 -2.52 2.36 4.69
N VAL A 143 -1.37 2.50 4.02
CA VAL A 143 -0.45 3.63 4.21
C VAL A 143 -1.17 4.95 3.96
N ASP A 144 -1.89 5.12 2.84
CA ASP A 144 -2.66 6.32 2.55
C ASP A 144 -3.63 6.67 3.69
N TRP A 145 -4.43 5.72 4.17
CA TRP A 145 -5.36 5.97 5.28
C TRP A 145 -4.67 6.33 6.59
N THR A 146 -3.56 5.65 6.92
CA THR A 146 -2.84 5.87 8.18
C THR A 146 -2.11 7.22 8.18
N VAL A 147 -1.31 7.51 7.15
CA VAL A 147 -0.49 8.73 7.12
C VAL A 147 -1.29 9.98 6.77
N SER A 148 -2.47 9.84 6.18
CA SER A 148 -3.41 10.96 5.95
C SER A 148 -4.19 11.33 7.21
N GLU A 149 -4.05 10.61 8.32
CA GLU A 149 -4.70 11.00 9.58
C GLU A 149 -4.07 12.30 10.11
N PRO A 150 -4.85 13.35 10.45
CA PRO A 150 -4.32 14.68 10.74
C PRO A 150 -3.28 14.77 11.86
N ARG A 151 -3.32 13.82 12.80
CA ARG A 151 -2.42 13.77 13.97
C ARG A 151 -1.28 12.77 13.81
N TYR A 152 -1.20 12.05 12.68
CA TYR A 152 -0.23 10.99 12.48
C TYR A 152 1.21 11.46 12.70
N PHE A 153 1.61 12.55 12.04
CA PHE A 153 2.99 13.05 12.12
C PHE A 153 3.34 13.71 13.45
N GLN A 154 2.35 14.16 14.25
CA GLN A 154 2.61 14.70 15.59
C GLN A 154 3.06 13.60 16.57
N LEU A 155 2.63 12.37 16.33
CA LEU A 155 2.94 11.21 17.17
C LEU A 155 4.24 10.51 16.75
N GLN A 156 4.90 10.99 15.69
CA GLN A 156 6.16 10.44 15.18
C GLN A 156 7.28 11.43 15.51
N THR A 157 8.11 11.14 16.52
CA THR A 157 9.06 12.12 17.07
C THR A 157 10.48 12.05 16.51
N ASP A 158 10.95 10.93 15.94
CA ASP A 158 12.42 10.78 15.75
C ASP A 158 12.92 10.17 14.43
N HIS A 159 12.10 9.50 13.61
CA HIS A 159 12.59 8.80 12.41
C HIS A 159 11.64 8.89 11.20
N THR A 160 12.18 8.66 9.99
CA THR A 160 11.37 8.49 8.78
C THR A 160 10.27 7.46 9.06
N PRO A 161 8.98 7.82 8.93
CA PRO A 161 7.91 6.90 9.24
C PRO A 161 8.02 5.64 8.40
N VAL A 162 7.97 4.47 9.06
CA VAL A 162 8.08 3.16 8.39
C VAL A 162 7.11 3.02 7.22
N HIS A 163 5.93 3.64 7.32
CA HIS A 163 4.91 3.71 6.27
C HIS A 163 5.43 4.32 4.97
N LEU A 164 6.29 5.35 5.04
CA LEU A 164 6.89 5.97 3.86
C LEU A 164 7.97 5.06 3.24
N ALA A 165 8.71 4.30 4.04
CA ALA A 165 9.66 3.31 3.53
C ALA A 165 8.96 2.17 2.77
N LEU A 166 7.75 1.79 3.16
CA LEU A 166 6.94 0.81 2.41
C LEU A 166 6.60 1.29 0.99
N LEU A 167 6.48 2.61 0.78
CA LEU A 167 6.26 3.17 -0.57
C LEU A 167 7.45 2.92 -1.49
N ASP A 168 8.67 2.90 -0.94
CA ASP A 168 9.89 2.62 -1.69
C ASP A 168 9.93 1.15 -2.14
N GLU A 169 9.53 0.21 -1.28
CA GLU A 169 9.42 -1.21 -1.65
C GLU A 169 8.33 -1.43 -2.69
N ILE A 170 7.15 -0.80 -2.53
CA ILE A 170 6.06 -0.88 -3.51
C ILE A 170 6.54 -0.34 -4.87
N SER A 171 7.22 0.80 -4.88
CA SER A 171 7.80 1.40 -6.09
C SER A 171 8.88 0.52 -6.70
N THR A 172 9.60 -0.24 -5.88
CA THR A 172 10.63 -1.17 -6.34
C THR A 172 10.02 -2.37 -7.06
N CYS A 173 8.96 -2.95 -6.52
CA CYS A 173 8.35 -4.16 -7.07
C CYS A 173 7.32 -3.89 -8.19
N HIS A 174 6.58 -2.77 -8.15
CA HIS A 174 5.35 -2.62 -8.95
C HIS A 174 5.26 -1.30 -9.73
N GLN A 175 5.63 -1.35 -11.01
CA GLN A 175 5.58 -0.19 -11.91
C GLN A 175 4.16 0.36 -12.12
N LEU A 176 3.15 -0.51 -12.13
CA LEU A 176 1.74 -0.10 -12.31
C LEU A 176 1.16 0.65 -11.11
N LEU A 177 1.84 0.67 -9.97
CA LEU A 177 1.43 1.42 -8.78
C LEU A 177 2.14 2.77 -8.66
N HIS A 178 3.13 3.06 -9.51
CA HIS A 178 3.86 4.33 -9.50
C HIS A 178 2.95 5.57 -9.57
N PRO A 179 1.88 5.63 -10.40
CA PRO A 179 0.99 6.78 -10.41
C PRO A 179 0.29 7.01 -9.07
N GLN A 180 -0.19 5.95 -8.42
CA GLN A 180 -0.85 6.03 -7.12
C GLN A 180 0.13 6.40 -5.99
N VAL A 181 1.38 5.90 -6.05
CA VAL A 181 2.42 6.30 -5.11
C VAL A 181 2.73 7.79 -5.25
N LEU A 182 2.93 8.28 -6.47
CA LEU A 182 3.16 9.72 -6.70
C LEU A 182 1.97 10.56 -6.23
N GLN A 183 0.74 10.12 -6.52
CA GLN A 183 -0.46 10.83 -6.08
C GLN A 183 -0.50 10.99 -4.55
N LEU A 184 -0.16 9.94 -3.81
CA LEU A 184 -0.07 10.00 -2.35
C LEU A 184 1.05 10.95 -1.89
N LEU A 185 2.25 10.83 -2.46
CA LEU A 185 3.38 11.70 -2.11
C LEU A 185 3.07 13.18 -2.37
N VAL A 186 2.42 13.50 -3.50
CA VAL A 186 1.96 14.85 -3.84
C VAL A 186 0.91 15.33 -2.84
N LYS A 187 -0.11 14.50 -2.56
CA LYS A 187 -1.15 14.82 -1.57
C LYS A 187 -0.54 15.19 -0.21
N LEU A 188 0.42 14.40 0.28
CA LEU A 188 1.08 14.66 1.56
C LEU A 188 1.95 15.91 1.49
N PHE A 189 2.66 16.13 0.38
CA PHE A 189 3.53 17.29 0.20
C PHE A 189 2.76 18.62 0.14
N GLU A 190 1.58 18.61 -0.49
CA GLU A 190 0.67 19.76 -0.60
C GLU A 190 -0.19 19.97 0.66
N THR A 191 -0.23 19.01 1.60
CA THR A 191 -1.00 19.13 2.85
C THR A 191 -0.28 20.04 3.85
N GLU A 192 -1.01 21.00 4.43
CA GLU A 192 -0.50 21.84 5.51
C GLU A 192 -0.57 21.11 6.85
N HIS A 193 0.58 20.86 7.47
CA HIS A 193 0.69 20.24 8.78
C HIS A 193 0.81 21.30 9.88
N SER A 194 -0.25 22.09 10.07
CA SER A 194 -0.29 23.27 10.99
C SER A 194 0.07 22.99 12.45
N GLN A 195 0.11 21.72 12.84
CA GLN A 195 0.40 21.25 14.19
C GLN A 195 1.86 20.88 14.40
N LEU A 196 2.64 20.73 13.31
CA LEU A 196 4.09 20.53 13.34
C LEU A 196 4.79 21.88 13.35
N ASP A 197 5.96 21.95 13.95
CA ASP A 197 6.79 23.14 13.87
C ASP A 197 7.34 23.34 12.44
N VAL A 198 7.87 24.54 12.15
CA VAL A 198 8.34 24.89 10.80
C VAL A 198 9.52 24.02 10.36
N MET A 199 10.38 23.60 11.29
CA MET A 199 11.55 22.76 10.99
C MET A 199 11.11 21.32 10.68
N GLU A 200 10.22 20.75 11.48
CA GLU A 200 9.59 19.44 11.29
C GLU A 200 8.85 19.37 9.96
N GLN A 201 8.09 20.42 9.61
CA GLN A 201 7.43 20.50 8.30
C GLN A 201 8.44 20.48 7.14
N LEU A 202 9.57 21.18 7.29
CA LEU A 202 10.61 21.21 6.26
C LEU A 202 11.29 19.83 6.11
N GLU A 203 11.63 19.17 7.21
CA GLU A 203 12.23 17.83 7.21
C GLU A 203 11.27 16.76 6.69
N LEU A 204 9.96 16.85 7.00
CA LEU A 204 8.94 16.00 6.42
C LEU A 204 8.88 16.18 4.90
N LYS A 205 8.88 17.43 4.41
CA LYS A 205 8.88 17.71 2.96
C LYS A 205 10.14 17.17 2.26
N LYS A 206 11.32 17.28 2.87
CA LYS A 206 12.54 16.63 2.36
C LYS A 206 12.39 15.12 2.30
N THR A 207 11.88 14.51 3.37
CA THR A 207 11.60 13.06 3.43
C THR A 207 10.67 12.61 2.31
N LEU A 208 9.63 13.39 1.98
CA LEU A 208 8.73 13.11 0.86
C LEU A 208 9.43 13.25 -0.49
N LEU A 209 10.30 14.25 -0.65
CA LEU A 209 11.10 14.43 -1.85
C LEU A 209 12.06 13.25 -2.06
N ASP A 210 12.65 12.69 -1.00
CA ASP A 210 13.49 11.50 -1.10
C ASP A 210 12.73 10.31 -1.68
N ARG A 211 11.46 10.12 -1.27
CA ARG A 211 10.60 9.07 -1.85
C ARG A 211 10.30 9.36 -3.33
N MET A 212 10.13 10.63 -3.71
CA MET A 212 9.97 11.02 -5.13
C MET A 212 11.24 10.77 -5.94
N VAL A 213 12.43 11.02 -5.35
CA VAL A 213 13.73 10.70 -5.97
C VAL A 213 13.90 9.18 -6.12
N HIS A 214 13.51 8.40 -5.12
CA HIS A 214 13.48 6.94 -5.24
C HIS A 214 12.56 6.49 -6.37
N LEU A 215 11.33 7.02 -6.44
CA LEU A 215 10.38 6.72 -7.52
C LEU A 215 10.93 7.08 -8.91
N LEU A 216 11.64 8.21 -9.01
CA LEU A 216 12.39 8.62 -10.21
C LEU A 216 13.46 7.58 -10.57
N SER A 217 14.23 7.09 -9.60
CA SER A 217 15.25 6.05 -9.80
C SER A 217 14.68 4.71 -10.28
N ARG A 218 13.39 4.44 -10.03
CA ARG A 218 12.65 3.26 -10.52
C ARG A 218 12.06 3.43 -11.92
N GLY A 219 12.30 4.57 -12.58
CA GLY A 219 11.93 4.83 -13.97
C GLY A 219 10.70 5.71 -14.16
N TYR A 220 10.01 6.13 -13.10
CA TYR A 220 8.83 7.01 -13.19
C TYR A 220 9.19 8.50 -13.23
N VAL A 221 10.10 8.86 -14.13
CA VAL A 221 10.81 10.15 -14.13
C VAL A 221 9.92 11.32 -14.54
N LEU A 222 9.25 11.22 -15.70
CA LEU A 222 8.56 12.37 -16.32
C LEU A 222 7.47 12.97 -15.42
N PRO A 223 6.56 12.18 -14.80
CA PRO A 223 5.51 12.73 -13.96
C PRO A 223 6.06 13.41 -12.70
N VAL A 224 7.12 12.86 -12.11
CA VAL A 224 7.80 13.44 -10.93
C VAL A 224 8.41 14.80 -11.29
N VAL A 225 9.21 14.86 -12.35
CA VAL A 225 9.87 16.12 -12.78
C VAL A 225 8.83 17.17 -13.20
N THR A 226 7.74 16.75 -13.85
CA THR A 226 6.63 17.64 -14.23
C THR A 226 5.97 18.26 -13.00
N TYR A 227 5.77 17.48 -11.94
CA TYR A 227 5.23 17.98 -10.68
C TYR A 227 6.18 19.00 -10.01
N ILE A 228 7.47 18.67 -9.89
CA ILE A 228 8.46 19.59 -9.29
C ILE A 228 8.56 20.90 -10.08
N ARG A 229 8.52 20.82 -11.41
CA ARG A 229 8.49 22.00 -12.28
C ARG A 229 7.25 22.86 -12.02
N ARG A 230 6.08 22.24 -11.85
CA ARG A 230 4.83 22.94 -11.52
C ARG A 230 4.93 23.71 -10.20
N CYS A 231 5.52 23.10 -9.15
CA CYS A 231 5.75 23.76 -7.87
C CYS A 231 6.67 24.98 -8.01
N LEU A 232 7.71 24.88 -8.84
CA LEU A 232 8.61 26.00 -9.11
C LEU A 232 7.90 27.14 -9.88
N GLU A 233 7.10 26.82 -10.89
CA GLU A 233 6.39 27.81 -11.70
C GLU A 233 5.29 28.54 -10.91
N LYS A 234 4.64 27.85 -9.96
CA LYS A 234 3.60 28.44 -9.10
C LYS A 234 4.14 29.28 -7.95
N LEU A 235 5.42 29.14 -7.60
CA LEU A 235 6.05 29.81 -6.44
C LEU A 235 5.35 29.51 -5.10
N ASP A 236 4.66 28.37 -5.00
CA ASP A 236 3.93 27.94 -3.79
C ASP A 236 4.80 27.08 -2.84
N THR A 237 6.01 26.74 -3.27
CA THR A 237 6.94 25.86 -2.57
C THR A 237 8.28 26.57 -2.34
N ASP A 238 8.87 26.38 -1.16
CA ASP A 238 10.19 26.94 -0.84
C ASP A 238 11.25 26.49 -1.86
N ILE A 239 11.99 27.46 -2.41
CA ILE A 239 13.09 27.26 -3.35
C ILE A 239 14.16 26.32 -2.76
N SER A 240 14.33 26.31 -1.43
CA SER A 240 15.25 25.40 -0.72
C SER A 240 14.91 23.93 -0.96
N LEU A 241 13.63 23.56 -1.01
CA LEU A 241 13.14 22.21 -1.28
C LEU A 241 13.36 21.80 -2.74
N ILE A 242 13.14 22.73 -3.68
CA ILE A 242 13.41 22.48 -5.11
C ILE A 242 14.91 22.26 -5.34
N ARG A 243 15.75 23.07 -4.70
CA ARG A 243 17.22 22.91 -4.75
C ARG A 243 17.65 21.57 -4.14
N TYR A 244 17.05 21.17 -3.02
CA TYR A 244 17.28 19.86 -2.41
C TYR A 244 16.98 18.73 -3.40
N PHE A 245 15.78 18.71 -3.99
CA PHE A 245 15.41 17.71 -5.00
C PHE A 245 16.42 17.64 -6.16
N VAL A 246 16.81 18.78 -6.74
CA VAL A 246 17.80 18.82 -7.83
C VAL A 246 19.16 18.29 -7.39
N THR A 247 19.54 18.49 -6.13
CA THR A 247 20.81 18.01 -5.56
C THR A 247 20.78 16.50 -5.43
N GLU A 248 19.71 15.94 -4.83
CA GLU A 248 19.53 14.49 -4.62
C GLU A 248 19.38 13.70 -5.92
N VAL A 249 18.76 14.26 -6.96
CA VAL A 249 18.69 13.62 -8.29
C VAL A 249 20.06 13.58 -8.97
N ARG A 250 20.95 14.54 -8.68
CA ARG A 250 22.28 14.64 -9.29
C ARG A 250 23.32 13.78 -8.59
N THR A 251 23.17 13.51 -7.30
CA THR A 251 24.10 12.69 -6.52
C THR A 251 23.81 11.21 -6.74
N PRO A 252 24.70 10.45 -7.43
CA PRO A 252 24.50 9.02 -7.66
C PRO A 252 24.82 8.27 -6.37
N GLY A 253 23.87 8.19 -5.43
CA GLY A 253 24.08 7.44 -4.18
C GLY A 253 23.03 7.59 -3.09
N SER A 254 22.22 8.66 -3.08
CA SER A 254 21.31 8.92 -1.95
C SER A 254 20.13 7.95 -1.85
N ALA A 255 19.61 7.47 -2.98
CA ALA A 255 18.54 6.46 -3.02
C ALA A 255 18.96 5.06 -2.49
N ARG A 256 20.23 4.85 -2.10
CA ARG A 256 20.71 3.57 -1.53
C ARG A 256 20.94 3.60 -0.01
N LEU A 257 20.91 4.76 0.64
CA LEU A 257 21.41 4.88 2.02
C LEU A 257 20.35 4.70 3.12
N ASN A 258 19.05 4.63 2.79
CA ASN A 258 17.98 4.59 3.80
C ASN A 258 17.15 3.29 3.82
N CYS A 259 17.58 2.23 3.14
CA CYS A 259 17.03 0.89 3.35
C CYS A 259 18.01 0.08 4.21
N PRO A 260 17.61 -0.41 5.41
CA PRO A 260 18.39 -1.42 6.10
C PRO A 260 18.44 -2.70 5.25
N PRO A 261 19.51 -3.51 5.36
CA PRO A 261 19.66 -4.78 4.65
C PRO A 261 18.54 -5.79 4.96
#